data_AF-A0A4Z0NJY7-F1
#
_entry.id   AF-A0A4Z0NJY7-F1
#
_cell.length_a   1.000
_cell.length_b   1.000
_cell.length_c   1.000
_cell.angle_alpha   90.00
_cell.angle_beta   90.00
_cell.angle_gamma   90.00
#
_symmetry.space_group_name_H-M   'P 1'
#
loop_
_entity.id
_entity.type
_entity.pdbx_description
1 polymer ?
#
loop_
_entity_poly.entity_id
_entity_poly.type
_entity_poly.pdbx_seq_one_letter_code
_entity_poly.pdbx_strand_id
1 'polypeptide(L)'
;ATREECVLALSRGVDEIFGRVDLLVYSAGIAKAAFISDFQLGDFDRSLQVNLVGYFLCAREFSRLMIRDGIQGRIIQINSK
;
A
#
# COMPACT_ATOMS: atom_id res chain seq x y z
N ALA A 1 -6.10 -2.81 -1.10
CA ALA A 1 -4.64 -3.00 -1.23
C ALA A 1 -4.16 -4.40 -0.81
N THR A 2 -4.84 -5.15 0.06
CA THR A 2 -4.34 -6.44 0.56
C THR A 2 -4.51 -7.63 -0.40
N ARG A 3 -4.94 -7.39 -1.65
CA ARG A 3 -5.04 -8.37 -2.73
C ARG A 3 -4.24 -7.85 -3.90
N GLU A 4 -3.29 -8.62 -4.37
CA GLU A 4 -2.33 -8.22 -5.41
C GLU A 4 -3.01 -7.88 -6.73
N GLU A 5 -3.93 -8.72 -7.18
CA GLU A 5 -4.74 -8.50 -8.39
C GLU A 5 -5.52 -7.17 -8.37
N CYS A 6 -6.02 -6.74 -7.21
CA CYS A 6 -6.72 -5.47 -7.08
C CYS A 6 -5.76 -4.29 -7.19
N VAL A 7 -4.53 -4.43 -6.68
CA VAL A 7 -3.50 -3.39 -6.80
C VAL A 7 -3.02 -3.28 -8.24
N LEU A 8 -2.86 -4.41 -8.95
CA LEU A 8 -2.53 -4.44 -10.38
C LEU A 8 -3.64 -3.84 -11.25
N ALA A 9 -4.90 -4.09 -10.91
CA ALA A 9 -6.04 -3.46 -11.59
C ALA A 9 -6.07 -1.95 -11.32
N LEU A 10 -5.81 -1.55 -10.07
CA LEU A 10 -5.77 -0.15 -9.68
C LEU A 10 -4.64 0.62 -10.39
N SER A 11 -3.42 0.11 -10.39
CA SER A 11 -2.29 0.81 -11.01
C SER A 11 -2.50 0.99 -12.52
N ARG A 12 -3.01 -0.05 -13.20
CA ARG A 12 -3.39 0.03 -14.62
C ARG A 12 -4.49 1.06 -14.86
N GLY A 13 -5.58 1.01 -14.10
CA GLY A 13 -6.69 1.96 -14.29
C GLY A 13 -6.27 3.42 -14.06
N VAL A 14 -5.42 3.68 -13.06
CA VAL A 14 -4.89 5.04 -12.83
C VAL A 14 -4.01 5.48 -14.00
N ASP A 15 -3.11 4.61 -14.48
CA ASP A 15 -2.24 4.91 -15.61
C ASP A 15 -3.02 5.14 -16.91
N GLU A 16 -4.08 4.36 -17.16
CA GLU A 16 -4.97 4.55 -18.32
C GLU A 16 -5.72 5.89 -18.28
N ILE A 17 -6.16 6.34 -17.11
CA ILE A 17 -6.95 7.57 -16.96
C ILE A 17 -6.05 8.81 -16.99
N PHE A 18 -4.91 8.77 -16.31
CA PHE A 18 -4.07 9.96 -16.07
C PHE A 18 -2.80 9.98 -16.94
N GLY A 19 -2.43 8.85 -17.55
CA GLY A 19 -1.25 8.70 -18.41
C GLY A 19 0.08 8.63 -17.66
N ARG A 20 0.10 8.95 -16.37
CA ARG A 20 1.28 8.94 -15.50
C ARG A 20 0.90 8.99 -14.03
N VAL A 21 1.76 8.45 -13.15
CA VAL A 21 1.64 8.61 -11.70
C VAL A 21 2.90 9.24 -11.09
N ASP A 22 2.76 10.45 -10.55
CA ASP A 22 3.87 11.18 -9.93
C ASP A 22 4.03 10.93 -8.41
N LEU A 23 2.93 10.61 -7.72
CA LEU A 23 2.88 10.48 -6.26
C LEU A 23 1.96 9.33 -5.84
N LEU A 24 2.44 8.49 -4.92
CA LEU A 24 1.61 7.55 -4.14
C LEU A 24 1.62 7.97 -2.67
N VAL A 25 0.43 8.11 -2.08
CA VAL A 25 0.27 8.22 -0.63
C VAL A 25 -0.47 6.99 -0.12
N TYR A 26 0.21 6.16 0.65
CA TYR A 26 -0.40 5.02 1.33
C TYR A 26 -0.84 5.43 2.74
N SER A 27 -2.11 5.77 2.87
CA SER A 27 -2.73 6.17 4.13
C SER A 27 -3.61 5.10 4.77
N ALA A 28 -3.77 3.93 4.12
CA ALA A 28 -4.58 2.86 4.68
C ALA A 28 -3.89 2.26 5.90
N GLY A 29 -4.60 2.18 7.02
CA GLY A 29 -4.08 1.61 8.26
C GLY A 29 -5.21 1.15 9.17
N ILE A 30 -4.94 0.13 9.98
CA ILE A 30 -5.81 -0.32 11.06
C ILE A 30 -5.03 -0.49 12.35
N ALA A 31 -5.71 -0.32 13.47
CA ALA A 31 -5.17 -0.58 14.80
C ALA A 31 -6.20 -1.34 15.62
N LYS A 32 -5.73 -2.33 16.37
CA LYS A 32 -6.50 -3.04 17.39
C LYS A 32 -5.85 -2.74 18.74
N ALA A 33 -6.66 -2.32 19.70
CA ALA A 33 -6.23 -2.18 21.08
C ALA A 33 -6.64 -3.43 21.87
N ALA A 34 -5.67 -4.07 22.53
CA ALA A 34 -5.87 -5.16 23.48
C ALA A 34 -4.62 -5.26 24.38
N PHE A 35 -4.74 -5.91 25.54
CA PHE A 35 -3.56 -6.33 26.29
C PHE A 35 -2.73 -7.30 25.45
N ILE A 36 -1.41 -7.21 25.55
CA ILE A 36 -0.52 -8.05 24.75
C ILE A 36 -0.71 -9.55 25.01
N SER A 37 -1.08 -9.93 26.24
CA SER A 37 -1.41 -11.31 26.61
C SER A 37 -2.66 -11.85 25.92
N ASP A 38 -3.57 -10.97 25.53
CA ASP A 38 -4.88 -11.32 24.96
C ASP A 38 -4.94 -11.00 23.46
N PHE A 39 -3.84 -10.48 22.91
CA PHE A 39 -3.78 -10.06 21.52
C PHE A 39 -3.78 -11.28 20.61
N GLN A 40 -4.84 -11.44 19.82
CA GLN A 40 -5.00 -12.61 18.97
C GLN A 40 -4.04 -12.54 17.79
N LEU A 41 -3.41 -13.67 17.45
CA LEU A 41 -2.53 -13.75 16.28
C LEU A 41 -3.25 -13.30 15.00
N GLY A 42 -4.53 -13.65 14.84
CA GLY A 42 -5.32 -13.22 13.68
C GLY A 42 -5.53 -11.70 13.59
N ASP A 43 -5.61 -11.00 14.73
CA ASP A 43 -5.67 -9.53 14.75
C ASP A 43 -4.32 -8.93 14.32
N PHE A 44 -3.22 -9.58 14.71
CA PHE A 44 -1.87 -9.15 14.34
C PHE A 44 -1.64 -9.36 12.85
N ASP A 45 -1.99 -10.53 12.33
CA ASP A 45 -1.92 -10.84 10.90
C ASP A 45 -2.76 -9.86 10.08
N ARG A 46 -3.97 -9.54 10.55
CA ARG A 46 -4.82 -8.53 9.91
C ARG A 46 -4.13 -7.17 9.84
N SER A 47 -3.47 -6.74 10.91
CA SER A 47 -2.68 -5.51 10.96
C SER A 47 -1.53 -5.55 9.95
N LEU A 48 -0.76 -6.65 9.90
CA LEU A 48 0.32 -6.83 8.91
C LEU A 48 -0.20 -6.75 7.47
N GLN A 49 -1.34 -7.39 7.18
CA GLN A 49 -1.92 -7.39 5.84
C GLN A 49 -2.24 -5.97 5.36
N VAL A 50 -2.83 -5.12 6.21
CA VAL A 50 -3.22 -3.76 5.82
C VAL A 50 -2.04 -2.78 5.91
N ASN A 51 -1.31 -2.79 7.03
CA ASN A 51 -0.33 -1.74 7.34
C ASN A 51 1.02 -1.97 6.64
N LEU A 52 1.34 -3.22 6.26
CA LEU A 52 2.61 -3.57 5.60
C LEU A 52 2.42 -4.19 4.23
N VAL A 53 1.69 -5.32 4.12
CA VAL A 53 1.58 -6.04 2.83
C VAL A 53 0.88 -5.17 1.80
N GLY A 54 -0.24 -4.53 2.15
CA GLY A 54 -0.94 -3.62 1.25
C GLY A 54 -0.06 -2.44 0.80
N TYR A 55 0.74 -1.87 1.71
CA TYR A 55 1.70 -0.82 1.36
C TYR A 55 2.74 -1.32 0.37
N PHE A 56 3.37 -2.45 0.68
CA PHE A 56 4.38 -3.08 -0.16
C PHE A 56 3.86 -3.31 -1.59
N LEU A 57 2.67 -3.90 -1.73
CA LEU A 57 2.07 -4.16 -3.03
C LEU A 57 1.87 -2.87 -3.83
N CYS A 58 1.30 -1.83 -3.20
CA CYS A 58 1.11 -0.55 -3.87
C CYS A 58 2.45 0.10 -4.23
N ALA A 59 3.40 0.19 -3.29
CA ALA A 59 4.70 0.78 -3.54
C ALA A 59 5.43 0.08 -4.70
N ARG A 60 5.36 -1.26 -4.76
CA ARG A 60 5.95 -2.05 -5.84
C ARG A 60 5.32 -1.76 -7.20
N GLU A 61 4.00 -1.76 -7.31
CA GLU A 61 3.36 -1.55 -8.62
C GLU A 61 3.42 -0.11 -9.10
N PHE A 62 3.24 0.88 -8.21
CA PHE A 62 3.30 2.29 -8.61
C PHE A 62 4.74 2.77 -8.87
N SER A 63 5.74 2.23 -8.17
CA SER A 63 7.15 2.53 -8.49
C SER A 63 7.56 2.03 -9.89
N ARG A 64 7.00 0.89 -10.35
CA ARG A 64 7.25 0.41 -11.72
C ARG A 64 6.78 1.39 -12.77
N LEU A 65 5.63 2.05 -12.57
CA LEU A 65 5.14 3.10 -13.47
C LEU A 65 6.09 4.31 -13.45
N MET A 66 6.48 4.77 -12.26
CA MET A 66 7.42 5.89 -12.12
C MET A 66 8.77 5.62 -12.81
N ILE A 67 9.29 4.40 -12.67
CA ILE A 67 10.54 3.96 -13.31
C ILE A 67 10.36 3.87 -14.84
N ARG A 68 9.26 3.28 -15.32
CA ARG A 68 8.92 3.20 -16.76
C ARG A 68 8.93 4.59 -17.40
N ASP A 69 8.35 5.56 -16.70
CA ASP A 69 8.20 6.93 -17.20
C ASP A 69 9.47 7.79 -17.02
N GLY A 70 10.52 7.24 -16.39
CA GLY A 70 11.80 7.91 -16.20
C GLY A 70 11.73 9.12 -15.27
N ILE A 71 10.77 9.14 -14.33
CA ILE A 71 10.56 10.28 -13.43
C ILE A 71 11.07 10.00 -12.01
N GLN A 72 11.39 11.08 -11.30
CA GLN A 72 11.63 11.03 -9.86
C GLN A 72 10.29 11.07 -9.12
N GLY A 73 9.55 9.96 -9.12
CA GLY A 73 8.30 9.85 -8.36
C GLY A 73 8.50 9.92 -6.84
N ARG A 74 7.39 9.98 -6.11
CA ARG A 74 7.39 10.03 -4.63
C ARG A 74 6.42 8.99 -4.07
N ILE A 75 6.85 8.26 -3.05
CA ILE A 75 6.00 7.33 -2.31
C ILE A 75 6.04 7.75 -0.84
N ILE A 76 4.87 8.03 -0.28
CA ILE A 76 4.70 8.43 1.12
C ILE A 76 3.86 7.36 1.83
N GLN A 77 4.45 6.71 2.83
CA GLN A 77 3.72 5.82 3.73
C GLN A 77 3.38 6.57 5.01
N ILE A 78 2.11 6.59 5.39
CA ILE A 78 1.71 7.07 6.70
C ILE A 78 1.95 5.95 7.72
N ASN A 79 2.70 6.25 8.76
CA ASN A 79 3.00 5.34 9.86
C ASN A 79 2.76 6.05 11.20
N SER A 80 2.76 5.30 12.29
CA SER A 80 2.69 5.82 13.65
C SER A 80 3.94 5.42 14.42
N LYS A 81 4.29 6.24 15.43
CA LYS A 81 5.36 5.93 16.38
C LYS A 81 4.98 4.77 17.28
#